data_AF-A0A359BGW4-F1
#
_entry.id   AF-A0A359BGW4-F1
#
_cell.length_a   1.000
_cell.length_b   1.000
_cell.length_c   1.000
_cell.angle_alpha   90.00
_cell.angle_beta   90.00
_cell.angle_gamma   90.00
#
_symmetry.space_group_name_H-M   'P 1'
#
loop_
_entity.id
_entity.type
_entity.pdbx_description
1 polymer ?
#
loop_
_entity_poly.entity_id
_entity_poly.type
_entity_poly.pdbx_seq_one_letter_code
_entity_poly.pdbx_strand_id
1 'polypeptide(L)'
;MWAAIDRLQRELVERRQLLTTDDHKSLMLTAAVIPAPKFLAFAAMVGYRVGGIWGAVGSSVAILLPGALIVIAACVLTVTASAHPALDAIQRYVGLGVIGLLVGNAVRMFVGDGI
;
A
#
# COMPACT_ATOMS: atom_id res chain seq x y z
N MET A 1 -8.20 10.07 -0.40
CA MET A 1 -8.63 8.66 -0.39
C MET A 1 -9.77 8.38 -1.39
N TRP A 2 -10.82 9.21 -1.41
CA TRP A 2 -11.96 9.07 -2.33
C TRP A 2 -11.60 9.08 -3.82
N ALA A 3 -10.66 9.93 -4.24
CA ALA A 3 -10.21 9.99 -5.64
C ALA A 3 -9.57 8.70 -6.15
N ALA A 4 -8.89 7.94 -5.29
CA ALA A 4 -8.27 6.67 -5.66
C ALA A 4 -9.31 5.57 -5.83
N ILE A 5 -10.31 5.53 -4.94
CA ILE A 5 -11.44 4.60 -5.01
C ILE A 5 -12.24 4.85 -6.30
N ASP A 6 -12.54 6.11 -6.59
CA ASP A 6 -13.30 6.48 -7.78
C ASP A 6 -12.55 6.15 -9.09
N ARG A 7 -11.22 6.30 -9.11
CA ARG A 7 -10.39 5.80 -10.22
C ARG A 7 -10.45 4.28 -10.35
N LEU A 8 -10.38 3.55 -9.24
CA LEU A 8 -10.43 2.10 -9.24
C LEU A 8 -11.79 1.58 -9.71
N GLN A 9 -12.88 2.22 -9.29
CA GLN A 9 -14.23 1.88 -9.75
C GLN A 9 -14.36 2.11 -11.26
N ARG A 10 -13.91 3.27 -11.77
CA ARG A 10 -13.93 3.54 -13.22
C ARG A 10 -13.13 2.54 -14.03
N GLU A 11 -11.95 2.14 -13.55
CA GLU A 11 -11.15 1.15 -14.27
C GLU A 11 -11.78 -0.24 -14.22
N LEU A 12 -12.16 -0.72 -13.03
CA LEU A 12 -12.61 -2.11 -12.84
C LEU A 12 -14.06 -2.36 -13.30
N VAL A 13 -14.94 -1.37 -13.14
CA VAL A 13 -16.37 -1.49 -13.45
C VAL A 13 -16.69 -0.91 -14.81
N GLU A 14 -16.28 0.33 -15.11
CA GLU A 14 -16.69 0.99 -16.35
C GLU A 14 -15.82 0.60 -17.54
N ARG A 15 -14.49 0.64 -17.41
CA ARG A 15 -13.56 0.37 -18.52
C ARG A 15 -13.34 -1.12 -18.77
N ARG A 16 -13.04 -1.88 -17.71
CA ARG A 16 -12.68 -3.31 -17.84
C ARG A 16 -13.87 -4.24 -17.68
N GLN A 17 -14.99 -3.75 -17.13
CA GLN A 17 -16.20 -4.53 -16.84
C GLN A 17 -15.95 -5.86 -16.12
N LEU A 18 -14.94 -5.89 -15.24
CA LEU A 18 -14.55 -7.08 -14.48
C LEU A 18 -15.44 -7.29 -13.26
N LEU A 19 -16.10 -6.23 -12.80
CA LEU A 19 -16.95 -6.20 -11.61
C LEU A 19 -18.19 -5.34 -11.88
N THR A 20 -19.28 -5.64 -11.18
CA THR A 20 -20.42 -4.74 -11.07
C THR A 20 -20.16 -3.68 -9.99
N THR A 21 -20.93 -2.59 -9.99
CA THR A 21 -20.85 -1.55 -8.95
C THR A 21 -21.13 -2.12 -7.56
N ASP A 22 -22.05 -3.07 -7.45
CA ASP A 22 -22.39 -3.72 -6.18
C ASP A 22 -21.33 -4.71 -5.73
N ASP A 23 -20.72 -5.47 -6.65
CA ASP A 23 -19.57 -6.33 -6.35
C ASP A 23 -18.40 -5.48 -5.84
N HIS A 24 -18.09 -4.36 -6.50
CA HIS A 24 -17.02 -3.46 -6.07
C HIS A 24 -17.21 -2.96 -4.64
N LYS A 25 -18.40 -2.45 -4.32
CA LYS A 25 -18.74 -1.98 -2.97
C LYS A 25 -18.65 -3.11 -1.94
N SER A 26 -19.19 -4.27 -2.25
CA SER A 26 -19.20 -5.43 -1.35
C SER A 26 -17.79 -5.93 -1.06
N LEU A 27 -16.93 -6.00 -2.08
CA LEU A 27 -15.52 -6.36 -1.94
C LEU A 27 -14.74 -5.34 -1.11
N MET A 28 -14.99 -4.04 -1.31
CA MET A 28 -14.37 -3.00 -0.49
C MET A 28 -14.76 -3.09 0.98
N LEU A 29 -16.04 -3.32 1.27
CA LEU A 29 -16.53 -3.50 2.62
C LEU A 29 -15.91 -4.74 3.27
N THR A 30 -15.87 -5.84 2.54
CA THR A 30 -15.25 -7.09 3.01
C THR A 30 -13.76 -6.89 3.31
N ALA A 31 -13.04 -6.20 2.40
CA ALA A 31 -11.62 -5.88 2.60
C ALA A 31 -11.37 -4.93 3.79
N ALA A 32 -12.35 -4.13 4.19
CA ALA A 32 -12.24 -3.26 5.36
C ALA A 32 -12.38 -4.02 6.70
N VAL A 33 -13.03 -5.19 6.69
CA VAL A 33 -13.23 -6.02 7.88
C VAL A 33 -12.02 -6.93 8.15
N ILE A 34 -11.27 -7.32 7.12
CA ILE A 34 -10.07 -8.14 7.28
C ILE A 34 -8.98 -7.32 7.98
N PRO A 35 -8.31 -7.85 9.02
CA PRO A 35 -7.19 -7.19 9.70
C PRO A 35 -5.91 -7.25 8.84
N ALA A 36 -5.97 -6.70 7.64
CA ALA A 36 -4.89 -6.63 6.67
C ALA A 36 -4.87 -5.24 6.00
N PRO A 37 -3.78 -4.87 5.31
CA PRO A 37 -3.75 -3.64 4.53
C PRO A 37 -4.91 -3.64 3.51
N LYS A 38 -5.81 -2.65 3.63
CA LYS A 38 -7.08 -2.59 2.87
C LYS A 38 -6.89 -2.81 1.36
N PHE A 39 -5.86 -2.21 0.79
CA PHE A 39 -5.56 -2.32 -0.64
C PHE A 39 -5.13 -3.73 -1.05
N LEU A 40 -4.38 -4.43 -0.20
CA LEU A 40 -3.91 -5.79 -0.47
C LEU A 40 -5.07 -6.79 -0.41
N ALA A 41 -5.88 -6.69 0.65
CA ALA A 41 -7.08 -7.52 0.80
C ALA A 41 -8.06 -7.32 -0.37
N PHE A 42 -8.34 -6.07 -0.73
CA PHE A 42 -9.23 -5.75 -1.85
C PHE A 42 -8.70 -6.33 -3.17
N ALA A 43 -7.41 -6.11 -3.47
CA ALA A 43 -6.84 -6.61 -4.71
C ALA A 43 -6.79 -8.13 -4.81
N ALA A 44 -6.50 -8.83 -3.70
CA ALA A 44 -6.54 -10.28 -3.65
C ALA A 44 -7.95 -10.81 -3.96
N MET A 45 -9.00 -10.16 -3.44
CA MET A 45 -10.39 -10.53 -3.75
C MET A 45 -10.78 -10.23 -5.18
N VAL A 46 -10.37 -9.07 -5.72
CA VAL A 46 -10.59 -8.74 -7.14
C VAL A 46 -9.86 -9.74 -8.03
N GLY A 47 -8.61 -10.06 -7.72
CA GLY A 47 -7.85 -11.10 -8.41
C GLY A 47 -8.51 -12.47 -8.32
N TYR A 48 -9.05 -12.82 -7.16
CA TYR A 48 -9.83 -14.05 -6.98
C TYR A 48 -11.07 -14.08 -7.88
N ARG A 49 -11.77 -12.96 -8.00
CA ARG A 49 -12.97 -12.86 -8.84
C ARG A 49 -12.67 -13.02 -10.33
N VAL A 50 -11.53 -12.52 -10.79
CA VAL A 50 -11.14 -12.54 -12.21
C VAL A 50 -10.48 -13.87 -12.61
N GLY A 51 -9.64 -14.45 -11.75
CA GLY A 51 -8.79 -15.60 -12.11
C GLY A 51 -8.71 -16.70 -11.04
N GLY A 52 -9.66 -16.74 -10.11
CA GLY A 52 -9.67 -17.70 -9.00
C GLY A 52 -8.43 -17.59 -8.12
N ILE A 53 -7.98 -18.71 -7.56
CA ILE A 53 -6.84 -18.75 -6.64
C ILE A 53 -5.57 -18.16 -7.28
N TRP A 54 -5.31 -18.47 -8.55
CA TRP A 54 -4.14 -17.95 -9.27
C TRP A 54 -4.21 -16.44 -9.50
N GLY A 55 -5.41 -15.91 -9.78
CA GLY A 55 -5.62 -14.46 -9.86
C GLY A 55 -5.41 -13.76 -8.52
N ALA A 56 -5.81 -14.38 -7.40
CA ALA A 56 -5.60 -13.86 -6.06
C ALA A 56 -4.11 -13.78 -5.69
N VAL A 57 -3.36 -14.84 -5.97
CA VAL A 57 -1.91 -14.88 -5.76
C VAL A 57 -1.20 -13.89 -6.67
N GLY A 58 -1.53 -13.88 -7.96
CA GLY A 58 -0.91 -12.99 -8.95
C GLY A 58 -1.12 -11.51 -8.63
N SER A 59 -2.34 -11.11 -8.26
CA SER A 59 -2.65 -9.73 -7.87
C SER A 59 -1.93 -9.30 -6.59
N SER A 60 -1.85 -10.20 -5.60
CA SER A 60 -1.14 -9.93 -4.33
C SER A 60 0.35 -9.72 -4.57
N VAL A 61 0.97 -10.60 -5.37
CA VAL A 61 2.38 -10.47 -5.75
C VAL A 61 2.60 -9.18 -6.53
N ALA A 62 1.77 -8.88 -7.54
CA ALA A 62 1.91 -7.69 -8.36
C ALA A 62 1.87 -6.38 -7.57
N ILE A 63 1.07 -6.32 -6.50
CA ILE A 63 1.00 -5.14 -5.62
C ILE A 63 2.21 -5.05 -4.70
N LEU A 64 2.71 -6.17 -4.20
CA LEU A 64 3.84 -6.18 -3.28
C LEU A 64 5.18 -5.96 -4.01
N LEU A 65 5.29 -6.46 -5.24
CA LEU A 65 6.50 -6.47 -6.05
C LEU A 65 7.18 -5.09 -6.17
N PRO A 66 6.51 -3.99 -6.59
CA PRO A 66 7.19 -2.71 -6.76
C PRO A 66 7.75 -2.17 -5.44
N GLY A 67 7.01 -2.32 -4.34
CA GLY A 67 7.49 -1.90 -3.02
C GLY A 67 8.69 -2.74 -2.55
N ALA A 68 8.60 -4.07 -2.72
CA ALA A 68 9.69 -4.98 -2.38
C ALA A 68 10.96 -4.69 -3.19
N LEU A 69 10.83 -4.43 -4.50
CA LEU A 69 11.96 -4.09 -5.36
C LEU A 69 12.66 -2.79 -4.94
N ILE A 70 11.89 -1.75 -4.57
CA ILE A 70 12.47 -0.49 -4.11
C ILE A 70 13.27 -0.70 -2.82
N VAL A 71 12.74 -1.46 -1.87
CA VAL A 71 13.42 -1.75 -0.60
C VAL A 71 14.69 -2.58 -0.83
N ILE A 72 14.62 -3.60 -1.69
CA ILE A 72 15.79 -4.42 -2.05
C ILE A 72 16.85 -3.54 -2.73
N ALA A 73 16.47 -2.70 -3.69
CA ALA A 73 17.38 -1.79 -4.36
C ALA A 73 18.05 -0.82 -3.38
N ALA A 74 17.27 -0.23 -2.45
CA ALA A 74 17.80 0.62 -1.40
C ALA A 74 18.79 -0.14 -0.50
N CYS A 75 18.44 -1.36 -0.09
CA CYS A 75 19.31 -2.21 0.72
C CYS A 75 20.66 -2.48 0.01
N VAL A 76 20.63 -2.90 -1.25
CA VAL A 76 21.84 -3.15 -2.06
C VAL A 76 22.68 -1.89 -2.20
N LEU A 77 22.06 -0.73 -2.46
CA LEU A 77 22.77 0.54 -2.56
C LEU A 77 23.48 0.89 -1.26
N THR A 78 22.80 0.70 -0.13
CA THR A 78 23.37 1.03 1.18
C THR A 78 24.53 0.12 1.57
N VAL A 79 24.45 -1.19 1.28
CA VAL A 79 25.54 -2.13 1.57
C VAL A 79 26.76 -1.84 0.69
N THR A 80 26.56 -1.59 -0.60
CA THR A 80 27.67 -1.37 -1.56
C THR A 80 28.36 -0.02 -1.39
N ALA A 81 27.64 1.02 -0.94
CA ALA A 81 28.16 2.36 -0.78
C ALA A 81 28.46 2.75 0.69
N SER A 82 28.52 1.77 1.60
CA SER A 82 28.72 1.93 3.05
C SER A 82 29.93 2.81 3.47
N ALA A 83 30.92 3.01 2.57
CA ALA A 83 32.10 3.83 2.87
C ALA A 83 31.88 5.35 2.71
N HIS A 84 30.71 5.80 2.24
CA HIS A 84 30.44 7.24 2.05
C HIS A 84 29.73 7.86 3.26
N PRO A 85 30.35 8.85 3.94
CA PRO A 85 29.78 9.48 5.14
C PRO A 85 28.44 10.20 4.88
N ALA A 86 28.17 10.57 3.62
CA ALA A 86 26.89 11.15 3.21
C ALA A 86 25.72 10.16 3.38
N LEU A 87 25.93 8.86 3.15
CA LEU A 87 24.86 7.86 3.27
C LEU A 87 24.49 7.58 4.72
N ASP A 88 25.49 7.55 5.60
CA ASP A 88 25.27 7.42 7.06
C ASP A 88 24.48 8.62 7.62
N ALA A 89 24.85 9.83 7.18
CA ALA A 89 24.10 11.04 7.52
C ALA A 89 22.64 10.97 7.03
N ILE A 90 22.41 10.62 5.75
CA ILE A 90 21.06 10.49 5.19
C ILE A 90 20.23 9.48 5.96
N GLN A 91 20.76 8.29 6.24
CA GLN A 91 20.05 7.25 7.01
C GLN A 91 19.67 7.73 8.40
N ARG A 92 20.58 8.43 9.10
CA ARG A 92 20.32 9.00 10.43
C ARG A 92 19.20 10.04 10.40
N TYR A 93 19.21 10.96 9.43
CA TYR A 93 18.17 11.99 9.32
C TYR A 93 16.82 11.42 8.87
N VAL A 94 16.82 10.43 7.96
CA VAL A 94 15.60 9.72 7.58
C VAL A 94 15.01 9.00 8.79
N GLY A 95 15.83 8.32 9.60
CA GLY A 95 15.40 7.67 10.84
C GLY A 95 14.76 8.66 11.82
N LEU A 96 15.39 9.81 12.05
CA LEU A 96 14.84 10.88 12.88
C LEU A 96 13.51 11.42 12.33
N GLY A 97 13.41 11.59 11.01
CA GLY A 97 12.17 12.02 10.35
C GLY A 97 11.04 11.00 10.52
N VAL A 98 11.33 9.71 10.40
CA VAL A 98 10.35 8.63 10.63
C VAL A 98 9.88 8.62 12.08
N ILE A 99 10.78 8.74 13.06
CA ILE A 99 10.42 8.84 14.48
C ILE A 99 9.51 10.04 14.71
N GLY A 100 9.87 11.22 14.19
CA GLY A 100 9.06 12.43 14.28
C GLY A 100 7.68 12.27 13.66
N LEU A 101 7.59 11.65 12.49
CA LEU A 101 6.32 11.36 11.81
C LEU A 101 5.44 10.41 12.65
N LEU A 102 6.01 9.34 13.19
CA LEU A 102 5.30 8.37 14.02
C LEU A 102 4.78 9.00 15.30
N VAL A 103 5.62 9.77 16.00
CA VAL A 103 5.23 10.49 17.22
C VAL A 103 4.17 11.54 16.92
N GLY A 104 4.35 12.34 15.86
CA GLY A 104 3.37 13.35 15.46
C GLY A 104 2.01 12.74 15.14
N ASN A 105 1.99 11.62 14.42
CA ASN A 105 0.75 10.92 14.11
C ASN A 105 0.11 10.28 15.35
N ALA A 106 0.91 9.78 16.29
CA ALA A 106 0.43 9.26 17.56
C ALA A 106 -0.18 10.37 18.43
N VAL A 107 0.49 11.52 18.58
CA VAL A 107 -0.04 12.68 19.32
C VAL A 107 -1.35 13.15 18.74
N ARG A 108 -1.43 13.28 17.42
CA ARG A 108 -2.65 13.67 16.71
C ARG A 108 -3.82 12.73 17.02
N MET A 109 -3.57 11.43 17.11
CA MET A 109 -4.60 10.44 17.46
C MET A 109 -5.14 10.61 18.89
N PHE A 110 -4.33 11.10 19.84
CA PHE A 110 -4.76 11.32 21.23
C PHE A 110 -5.35 12.71 21.51
N VAL A 111 -4.85 13.75 20.82
CA VAL A 111 -5.25 15.16 21.05
C VAL A 111 -6.48 15.56 20.23
N GLY A 112 -6.84 14.79 19.20
CA GLY A 112 -7.93 15.10 18.27
C GLY A 112 -7.54 16.16 17.24
N ASP A 113 -8.26 16.21 16.11
CA ASP A 113 -7.92 17.02 14.92
C ASP A 113 -8.10 18.56 15.11
N GLY A 114 -7.89 19.08 16.32
CA GLY A 114 -8.06 20.49 16.71
C GLY A 114 -6.81 21.38 16.64
N ILE A 115 -5.76 20.95 15.91
CA ILE A 115 -4.58 21.76 15.56
C ILE A 115 -4.50 21.90 14.04
#